data_AF-A0A1R3GZA6-F1
#
_entry.id   AF-A0A1R3GZA6-F1
#
_cell.length_a   1.000
_cell.length_b   1.000
_cell.length_c   1.000
_cell.angle_alpha   90.00
_cell.angle_beta   90.00
_cell.angle_gamma   90.00
#
_symmetry.space_group_name_H-M   'P 1'
#
loop_
_entity.id
_entity.type
_entity.pdbx_description
1 polymer ?
#
loop_
_entity_poly.entity_id
_entity_poly.type
_entity_poly.pdbx_seq_one_letter_code
_entity_poly.pdbx_strand_id
1 'polypeptide(L)'
;MAAAHIFALFFFILNLPNLLHGLQFNFANFSSEPNLNRSGEAVYNDHKLFLTKNTVGVGLNNSVGRAVYPEKFHLWDSLTNTAADFDTNFSFTISMLSPPNGGDGIAFFIAANNSDALEPGLKEDVSD
;
A
#
# COMPACT_ATOMS: atom_id res chain seq x y z
N MET A 1 34.16 -4.49 -40.99
CA MET A 1 32.74 -4.93 -40.96
C MET A 1 32.34 -5.41 -39.56
N ALA A 2 33.04 -6.38 -38.96
CA ALA A 2 32.72 -6.91 -37.62
C ALA A 2 32.66 -5.86 -36.48
N ALA A 3 33.61 -4.92 -36.43
CA ALA A 3 33.63 -3.89 -35.36
C ALA A 3 32.41 -2.96 -35.37
N ALA A 4 31.87 -2.63 -36.55
CA ALA A 4 30.67 -1.80 -36.67
C ALA A 4 29.42 -2.56 -36.19
N HIS A 5 29.34 -3.87 -36.44
CA HIS A 5 28.26 -4.72 -35.92
C HIS A 5 28.33 -4.88 -34.40
N ILE A 6 29.53 -5.02 -33.84
CA ILE A 6 29.72 -5.09 -32.37
C ILE A 6 29.30 -3.77 -31.72
N PHE A 7 29.68 -2.63 -32.30
CA PHE A 7 29.28 -1.31 -31.81
C PHE A 7 27.77 -1.08 -31.92
N ALA A 8 27.15 -1.47 -33.03
CA ALA A 8 25.70 -1.39 -33.22
C ALA A 8 24.93 -2.29 -32.23
N LEU A 9 25.42 -3.50 -31.97
CA LEU A 9 24.83 -4.42 -30.99
C LEU A 9 24.96 -3.88 -29.56
N PHE A 10 26.11 -3.30 -29.21
CA PHE A 10 26.32 -2.65 -27.92
C PHE A 10 25.38 -1.46 -27.71
N PHE A 11 25.21 -0.62 -28.74
CA PHE A 11 24.21 0.45 -28.73
C PHE A 11 22.78 -0.10 -28.61
N PHE A 12 22.43 -1.17 -29.32
CA PHE A 12 21.11 -1.79 -29.22
C PHE A 12 20.81 -2.30 -27.80
N ILE A 13 21.78 -2.95 -27.14
CA ILE A 13 21.65 -3.44 -25.76
C ILE A 13 21.55 -2.28 -24.76
N LEU A 14 22.33 -1.20 -24.93
CA LEU A 14 22.23 0.01 -24.10
C LEU A 14 20.90 0.75 -24.26
N ASN A 15 20.23 0.59 -25.41
CA ASN A 15 18.94 1.20 -25.72
C ASN A 15 17.77 0.24 -25.55
N LEU A 16 17.95 -0.98 -25.02
CA LEU A 16 16.83 -1.69 -24.41
C LEU A 16 16.50 -0.90 -23.13
N PRO A 17 15.43 -0.09 -23.11
CA PRO A 17 14.97 0.45 -21.84
C PRO A 17 14.59 -0.76 -20.99
N ASN A 18 14.72 -0.65 -19.68
CA ASN A 18 14.28 -1.67 -18.73
C ASN A 18 12.83 -2.09 -19.09
N LEU A 19 12.66 -3.20 -19.83
CA LEU A 19 11.35 -3.64 -20.34
C LEU A 19 10.43 -4.14 -19.21
N LEU A 20 10.91 -4.11 -17.97
CA LEU A 20 10.20 -4.48 -16.76
C LEU A 20 10.34 -3.34 -15.75
N HIS A 21 9.43 -2.37 -15.79
CA HIS A 21 9.26 -1.39 -14.72
C HIS A 21 8.39 -2.02 -13.61
N GLY A 22 9.03 -2.74 -12.68
CA GLY A 22 8.37 -3.23 -11.46
C GLY A 22 8.30 -2.13 -10.40
N LEU A 23 7.19 -2.06 -9.66
CA LEU A 23 7.08 -1.20 -8.49
C LEU A 23 7.70 -1.90 -7.28
N GLN A 24 8.69 -1.28 -6.64
CA GLN A 24 9.37 -1.85 -5.48
C GLN A 24 9.54 -0.81 -4.37
N PHE A 25 9.16 -1.18 -3.15
CA PHE A 25 9.40 -0.40 -1.95
C PHE A 25 9.63 -1.32 -0.75
N ASN A 26 10.32 -0.81 0.27
CA ASN A 26 10.56 -1.51 1.52
C ASN A 26 10.57 -0.52 2.68
N PHE A 27 9.78 -0.80 3.72
CA PHE A 27 9.76 -0.06 4.98
C PHE A 27 10.12 -1.00 6.12
N ALA A 28 11.36 -0.92 6.62
CA ALA A 28 11.79 -1.70 7.77
C ALA A 28 11.03 -1.31 9.06
N ASN A 29 10.64 -0.04 9.17
CA ASN A 29 9.76 0.52 10.19
C ASN A 29 9.18 1.86 9.68
N PHE A 30 8.39 2.54 10.52
CA PHE A 30 7.74 3.82 10.19
C PHE A 30 8.37 5.02 10.90
N SER A 31 9.64 4.93 11.32
CA SER A 31 10.37 6.02 11.99
C SER A 31 10.58 7.24 11.11
N SER A 32 10.78 7.02 9.81
CA SER A 32 10.98 8.07 8.81
C SER A 32 9.67 8.65 8.29
N GLU A 33 8.52 8.19 8.82
CA GLU A 33 7.19 8.52 8.31
C GLU A 33 7.13 8.39 6.78
N PRO A 34 7.28 7.16 6.24
CA PRO A 34 7.38 6.97 4.81
C PRO A 34 6.17 7.55 4.07
N ASN A 35 6.37 7.90 2.81
CA ASN A 35 5.33 8.53 2.00
C ASN A 35 4.21 7.52 1.69
N LEU A 36 3.17 7.50 2.53
CA LEU A 36 1.92 6.79 2.33
C LEU A 36 0.76 7.78 2.43
N ASN A 37 -0.18 7.67 1.50
CA ASN A 37 -1.44 8.39 1.57
C ASN A 37 -2.30 7.74 2.65
N ARG A 38 -2.44 8.42 3.79
CA ARG A 38 -3.25 7.97 4.93
C ARG A 38 -4.62 8.63 4.91
N SER A 39 -5.64 7.90 5.34
CA SER A 39 -7.03 8.36 5.45
C SER A 39 -7.73 7.71 6.63
N GLY A 40 -8.82 8.32 7.09
CA GLY A 40 -9.47 7.93 8.34
C GLY A 40 -8.55 8.20 9.53
N GLU A 41 -8.47 7.24 10.45
CA GLU A 41 -7.74 7.34 11.71
C GLU A 41 -6.28 6.85 11.62
N ALA A 42 -5.77 6.58 10.41
CA ALA A 42 -4.43 6.03 10.23
C ALA A 42 -3.32 7.04 10.55
N VAL A 43 -2.43 6.72 11.49
CA VAL A 43 -1.36 7.61 11.97
C VAL A 43 -0.04 6.88 12.16
N TYR A 44 1.06 7.63 12.09
CA TYR A 44 2.37 7.16 12.50
C TYR A 44 2.58 7.49 13.96
N ASN A 45 3.02 6.51 14.74
CA ASN A 45 3.38 6.71 16.14
C ASN A 45 4.31 5.56 16.57
N ASP A 46 5.25 5.81 17.49
CA ASP A 46 6.18 4.80 18.01
C ASP A 46 6.82 3.92 16.91
N HIS A 47 7.25 4.55 15.81
CA HIS A 47 7.87 3.90 14.66
C HIS A 47 6.98 2.84 13.96
N LYS A 48 5.67 2.89 14.19
CA LYS A 48 4.63 2.00 13.63
C LYS A 48 3.57 2.80 12.88
N LEU A 49 2.89 2.12 11.97
CA LEU A 49 1.65 2.60 11.39
C LEU A 49 0.48 2.00 12.18
N PHE A 50 -0.26 2.86 12.86
CA PHE A 50 -1.54 2.51 13.47
C PHE A 50 -2.64 2.77 12.46
N LEU A 51 -3.45 1.76 12.14
CA LEU A 51 -4.60 1.89 11.23
C LEU A 51 -5.88 2.32 11.97
N THR A 52 -5.94 2.09 13.28
CA THR A 52 -7.09 2.42 14.13
C THR A 52 -6.65 3.15 15.39
N LYS A 53 -7.59 3.80 16.07
CA LYS A 53 -7.36 4.48 17.36
C LYS A 53 -6.75 3.50 18.35
N ASN A 54 -5.71 3.97 19.05
CA ASN A 54 -5.00 3.18 20.07
C ASN A 54 -4.62 4.04 21.28
N THR A 55 -5.52 4.94 21.68
CA THR A 55 -5.29 5.84 22.83
C THR A 55 -6.15 5.41 24.01
N VAL A 56 -5.58 5.36 25.21
CA VAL A 56 -6.34 5.05 26.43
C VAL A 56 -7.27 6.21 26.76
N GLY A 57 -8.51 5.90 27.15
CA GLY A 57 -9.50 6.90 27.58
C GLY A 57 -10.31 7.54 26.45
N VAL A 58 -10.13 7.12 25.20
CA VAL A 58 -11.03 7.46 24.08
C VAL A 58 -11.86 6.24 23.68
N GLY A 59 -13.06 6.46 23.10
CA GLY A 59 -13.84 5.39 22.51
C GLY A 59 -13.12 4.79 21.29
N LEU A 60 -12.83 3.48 21.34
CA LEU A 60 -12.09 2.77 20.30
C LEU A 60 -12.98 2.10 19.24
N ASN A 61 -14.29 2.10 19.48
CA ASN A 61 -15.28 1.51 18.57
C ASN A 61 -15.37 2.34 17.27
N ASN A 62 -15.81 1.69 16.18
CA ASN A 62 -16.04 2.31 14.87
C ASN A 62 -14.82 3.08 14.33
N SER A 63 -13.62 2.57 14.61
CA SER A 63 -12.37 3.15 14.14
C SER A 63 -11.95 2.53 12.82
N VAL A 64 -11.84 3.34 11.78
CA VAL A 64 -11.39 2.90 10.44
C VAL A 64 -10.26 3.80 9.98
N GLY A 65 -9.20 3.19 9.44
CA GLY A 65 -8.12 3.92 8.80
C GLY A 65 -7.43 3.07 7.76
N ARG A 66 -6.79 3.75 6.81
CA ARG A 66 -6.19 3.15 5.63
C ARG A 66 -4.92 3.88 5.26
N ALA A 67 -3.93 3.15 4.76
CA ALA A 67 -2.70 3.70 4.19
C ALA A 67 -2.45 3.09 2.81
N VAL A 68 -2.12 3.94 1.84
CA VAL A 68 -1.99 3.58 0.42
C VAL A 68 -0.65 4.08 -0.11
N TYR A 69 0.06 3.24 -0.86
CA TYR A 69 1.29 3.68 -1.53
C TYR A 69 0.94 4.68 -2.65
N PRO A 70 1.64 5.83 -2.74
CA PRO A 70 1.20 6.93 -3.59
C PRO A 70 1.41 6.68 -5.09
N GLU A 71 2.34 5.80 -5.46
CA GLU A 71 2.55 5.45 -6.87
C GLU A 71 1.59 4.34 -7.31
N LYS A 72 1.06 4.50 -8.52
CA LYS A 72 0.10 3.58 -9.10
C LYS A 72 0.81 2.33 -9.62
N PHE A 73 0.28 1.17 -9.29
CA PHE A 73 0.76 -0.11 -9.79
C PHE A 73 -0.04 -0.53 -11.04
N HIS A 74 0.65 -0.76 -12.15
CA HIS A 74 0.01 -1.17 -13.41
C HIS A 74 -0.15 -2.69 -13.44
N LEU A 75 -1.37 -3.17 -13.19
CA LEU A 75 -1.66 -4.60 -13.04
C LEU A 75 -1.78 -5.37 -14.35
N TRP A 76 -2.20 -4.71 -15.43
CA TRP A 76 -2.52 -5.37 -16.69
C TRP A 76 -2.47 -4.39 -17.86
N ASP A 77 -1.81 -4.82 -18.93
CA ASP A 77 -1.82 -4.16 -20.24
C ASP A 77 -2.65 -4.99 -21.24
N SER A 78 -3.74 -4.40 -21.71
CA SER A 78 -4.64 -5.02 -22.68
C SER A 78 -4.07 -5.10 -24.10
N LEU A 79 -3.13 -4.22 -24.48
CA LEU A 79 -2.53 -4.20 -25.82
C LEU A 79 -1.57 -5.37 -26.01
N THR A 80 -0.78 -5.66 -24.98
CA THR A 80 0.20 -6.76 -24.95
C THR A 80 -0.38 -8.05 -24.36
N ASN A 81 -1.56 -7.98 -23.72
CA ASN A 81 -2.18 -9.06 -22.97
C ASN A 81 -1.28 -9.59 -21.84
N THR A 82 -0.54 -8.70 -21.17
CA THR A 82 0.39 -9.06 -20.07
C THR A 82 -0.14 -8.56 -18.73
N ALA A 83 -0.22 -9.45 -17.74
CA ALA A 83 -0.52 -9.10 -16.35
C ALA A 83 0.76 -9.01 -15.52
N ALA A 84 0.73 -8.20 -14.47
CA ALA A 84 1.81 -8.09 -13.50
C ALA A 84 1.67 -9.15 -12.41
N ASP A 85 2.78 -9.79 -12.07
CA ASP A 85 2.92 -10.57 -10.85
C ASP A 85 3.43 -9.64 -9.71
N PHE A 86 3.10 -9.98 -8.47
CA PHE A 86 3.57 -9.23 -7.31
C PHE A 86 3.76 -10.12 -6.10
N ASP A 87 4.70 -9.71 -5.25
CA ASP A 87 4.95 -10.30 -3.94
C ASP A 87 4.90 -9.18 -2.89
N THR A 88 4.26 -9.45 -1.75
CA THR A 88 4.21 -8.53 -0.62
C THR A 88 4.48 -9.26 0.68
N ASN A 89 5.22 -8.63 1.57
CA ASN A 89 5.47 -9.12 2.92
C ASN A 89 5.31 -7.98 3.90
N PHE A 90 4.52 -8.21 4.96
CA PHE A 90 4.33 -7.26 6.03
C PHE A 90 4.13 -7.98 7.36
N SER A 91 4.53 -7.32 8.44
CA SER A 91 4.28 -7.76 9.82
C SER A 91 3.23 -6.86 10.45
N PHE A 92 2.33 -7.43 11.23
CA PHE A 92 1.32 -6.68 11.97
C PHE A 92 1.08 -7.29 13.35
N THR A 93 0.43 -6.53 14.23
CA THR A 93 -0.01 -7.00 15.55
C THR A 93 -1.43 -6.51 15.80
N ILE A 94 -2.30 -7.41 16.23
CA ILE A 94 -3.64 -7.07 16.73
C ILE A 94 -3.64 -7.41 18.21
N SER A 95 -3.95 -6.42 19.04
CA SER A 95 -4.07 -6.56 20.49
C SER A 95 -5.44 -6.11 20.95
N MET A 96 -6.04 -6.84 21.88
CA MET A 96 -7.35 -6.53 22.46
C MET A 96 -7.17 -5.96 23.87
N LEU A 97 -7.89 -4.89 24.19
CA LEU A 97 -7.90 -4.34 25.56
C LEU A 97 -8.71 -5.20 26.53
N SER A 98 -9.79 -5.83 26.07
CA SER A 98 -10.68 -6.65 26.91
C SER A 98 -11.14 -7.91 26.17
N PRO A 99 -10.31 -8.96 26.16
CA PRO A 99 -10.69 -10.26 25.59
C PRO A 99 -11.97 -10.81 26.26
N PRO A 100 -12.87 -11.49 25.52
CA PRO A 100 -12.72 -11.91 24.13
C PRO A 100 -13.31 -10.93 23.09
N ASN A 101 -13.70 -9.71 23.48
CA ASN A 101 -14.44 -8.78 22.64
C ASN A 101 -13.52 -8.09 21.61
N GLY A 102 -13.11 -8.83 20.60
CA GLY A 102 -12.26 -8.36 19.51
C GLY A 102 -13.00 -8.29 18.17
N GLY A 103 -12.68 -7.26 17.39
CA GLY A 103 -13.16 -7.04 16.03
C GLY A 103 -12.62 -5.70 15.50
N ASP A 104 -12.73 -5.40 14.21
CA ASP A 104 -13.19 -6.28 13.12
C ASP A 104 -12.05 -7.01 12.42
N GLY A 105 -10.99 -6.30 11.98
CA GLY A 105 -9.83 -6.94 11.35
C GLY A 105 -8.89 -6.00 10.59
N ILE A 106 -8.02 -6.59 9.75
CA ILE A 106 -7.06 -5.91 8.87
C ILE A 106 -7.04 -6.61 7.51
N ALA A 107 -6.83 -5.85 6.43
CA ALA A 107 -6.65 -6.38 5.09
C ALA A 107 -5.52 -5.65 4.32
N PHE A 108 -4.78 -6.40 3.51
CA PHE A 108 -4.06 -5.87 2.36
C PHE A 108 -5.01 -5.85 1.17
N PHE A 109 -4.97 -4.78 0.36
CA PHE A 109 -5.89 -4.63 -0.76
C PHE A 109 -5.22 -3.95 -1.96
N ILE A 110 -5.81 -4.18 -3.12
CA ILE A 110 -5.52 -3.49 -4.39
C ILE A 110 -6.85 -2.95 -4.88
N ALA A 111 -6.92 -1.67 -5.22
CA ALA A 111 -8.15 -1.02 -5.66
C ALA A 111 -7.92 -0.07 -6.84
N ALA A 112 -9.00 0.30 -7.50
CA ALA A 112 -8.96 1.28 -8.57
C ALA A 112 -8.43 2.63 -8.08
N ASN A 113 -7.72 3.35 -8.96
CA ASN A 113 -7.25 4.70 -8.67
C ASN A 113 -8.41 5.59 -8.18
N ASN A 114 -8.17 6.40 -7.16
CA ASN A 114 -9.14 7.32 -6.57
C ASN A 114 -10.32 6.66 -5.84
N SER A 115 -10.22 5.38 -5.47
CA SER A 115 -11.09 4.75 -4.46
C SER A 115 -10.76 5.23 -3.02
N ASP A 116 -9.83 6.18 -2.89
CA ASP A 116 -9.30 6.72 -1.65
C ASP A 116 -10.27 7.65 -0.90
N ALA A 117 -11.46 7.94 -1.42
CA ALA A 117 -12.46 8.67 -0.68
C ALA A 117 -13.16 7.72 0.32
N LEU A 118 -12.64 7.62 1.54
CA LEU A 118 -13.56 7.39 2.66
C LEU A 118 -14.33 8.69 2.80
N GLU A 119 -15.62 8.69 2.48
CA GLU A 119 -16.46 9.84 2.83
C GLU A 119 -16.33 10.08 4.35
N PRO A 120 -15.90 11.28 4.78
CA PRO A 120 -15.92 11.63 6.18
C PRO A 120 -17.37 11.85 6.59
N GLY A 121 -18.08 10.82 7.05
CA GLY A 121 -19.37 11.05 7.70
C GLY A 121 -20.45 9.99 7.63
N LEU A 122 -20.26 8.82 7.01
CA LEU A 122 -21.17 7.71 7.29
C LEU A 122 -20.84 7.13 8.66
N LYS A 123 -21.25 7.87 9.71
CA LYS A 123 -21.70 7.22 10.93
C LYS A 123 -22.79 6.28 10.45
N GLU A 124 -22.55 4.97 10.52
CA GLU A 124 -23.67 4.05 10.54
C GLU A 124 -24.58 4.56 11.65
N ASP A 125 -25.74 5.06 11.25
CA ASP A 125 -26.82 5.42 12.15
C ASP A 125 -27.27 4.07 12.72
N VAL A 126 -26.64 3.65 13.82
CA VAL A 126 -27.05 2.48 14.57
C VAL A 126 -28.31 2.90 15.31
N SER A 127 -29.43 2.82 14.61
CA SER A 127 -30.72 2.54 15.23
C SER A 127 -30.80 1.03 15.46
N ASP A 128 -30.42 0.62 16.67
CA ASP A 128 -31.12 -0.32 17.57
C ASP A 128 -30.14 -0.98 18.56
#